data_AF-A0A022IXF3-F1
#
_entry.id   AF-A0A022IXF3-F1
#
_cell.length_a   1.000
_cell.length_b   1.000
_cell.length_c   1.000
_cell.angle_alpha   90.00
_cell.angle_beta   90.00
_cell.angle_gamma   90.00
#
_symmetry.space_group_name_H-M   'P 1'
#
loop_
_entity.id
_entity.type
_entity.pdbx_description
1 polymer ?
#
loop_
_entity_poly.entity_id
_entity_poly.type
_entity_poly.pdbx_seq_one_letter_code
_entity_poly.pdbx_strand_id
1 'polypeptide(L)'
;MQQSIQIKIESFGAIEKLLPQNLSIVCPTNILVKDILDQIVTLHPECTQAMEKCACAIGDNVITRQFALSEPCTLVLLSPVAGG
;
A
#
# COMPACT_ATOMS: atom_id res chain seq x y z
N MET A 1 5.42 -24.69 6.88
CA MET A 1 4.09 -24.09 6.63
C MET A 1 4.35 -22.61 6.33
N GLN A 2 4.14 -22.13 5.11
CA GLN A 2 4.28 -20.70 4.83
C GLN A 2 2.99 -20.02 5.31
N GLN A 3 3.09 -19.18 6.33
CA GLN A 3 1.96 -18.37 6.77
C GLN A 3 1.83 -17.19 5.80
N SER A 4 0.69 -17.09 5.14
CA SER A 4 0.33 -15.93 4.32
C SER A 4 -0.58 -15.00 5.12
N ILE A 5 -0.35 -13.70 4.98
CA ILE A 5 -1.17 -12.64 5.53
C ILE A 5 -1.91 -11.93 4.41
N GLN A 6 -3.14 -11.52 4.70
CA GLN A 6 -3.92 -10.71 3.80
C GLN A 6 -3.76 -9.24 4.18
N ILE A 7 -3.27 -8.45 3.24
CA ILE A 7 -3.11 -7.01 3.38
C ILE A 7 -4.20 -6.34 2.55
N LYS A 8 -5.04 -5.54 3.20
CA LYS A 8 -6.02 -4.69 2.51
C LYS A 8 -5.33 -3.40 2.14
N ILE A 9 -5.54 -2.92 0.92
CA ILE A 9 -5.00 -1.65 0.46
C ILE A 9 -6.17 -0.67 0.36
N GLU A 10 -6.09 0.40 1.13
CA GLU A 10 -6.98 1.55 0.99
C GLU A 10 -6.21 2.72 0.42
N SER A 11 -6.87 3.51 -0.41
CA SER A 11 -6.25 4.60 -1.15
C SER A 11 -7.09 5.85 -0.95
N PHE A 12 -6.45 6.97 -0.62
CA PHE A 12 -7.10 8.25 -0.38
C PHE A 12 -6.45 9.37 -1.20
N GLY A 13 -7.28 10.28 -1.72
CA GLY A 13 -6.85 11.42 -2.50
C GLY A 13 -6.73 11.07 -3.98
N ALA A 14 -5.72 11.58 -4.69
CA ALA A 14 -5.62 11.33 -6.13
C ALA A 14 -5.43 9.84 -6.50
N ILE A 15 -4.82 9.06 -5.60
CA ILE A 15 -4.51 7.65 -5.85
C ILE A 15 -5.72 6.72 -5.76
N GLU A 16 -6.80 7.14 -5.10
CA GLU A 16 -8.06 6.39 -5.07
C GLU A 16 -8.76 6.31 -6.43
N LYS A 17 -8.39 7.18 -7.37
CA LYS A 17 -8.86 7.16 -8.75
C LYS A 17 -8.07 6.19 -9.63
N LEU A 18 -6.86 5.83 -9.18
CA LEU A 18 -5.93 4.99 -9.90
C LEU A 18 -6.00 3.53 -9.40
N LEU A 19 -6.30 3.33 -8.12
CA LEU A 19 -6.46 2.02 -7.50
C LEU A 19 -7.93 1.69 -7.22
N PRO A 20 -8.30 0.40 -7.27
CA PRO A 20 -9.62 -0.03 -6.85
C PRO A 20 -9.79 0.06 -5.32
N GLN A 21 -10.98 0.50 -4.88
CA GLN A 21 -11.28 0.74 -3.46
C GLN A 21 -11.34 -0.51 -2.57
N ASN A 22 -11.30 -1.71 -3.15
CA ASN A 22 -11.31 -2.98 -2.42
C ASN A 22 -10.11 -3.86 -2.81
N LEU A 23 -8.94 -3.24 -2.97
CA LEU A 23 -7.73 -3.98 -3.29
C LEU A 23 -7.27 -4.79 -2.07
N SER A 24 -7.04 -6.09 -2.24
CA SER A 24 -6.50 -6.96 -1.22
C SER A 24 -5.40 -7.82 -1.82
N ILE A 25 -4.24 -7.84 -1.17
CA ILE A 25 -3.09 -8.62 -1.61
C ILE A 25 -2.77 -9.67 -0.55
N VAL A 26 -2.56 -10.90 -1.00
CA VAL A 26 -2.15 -12.01 -0.14
C VAL A 26 -0.66 -12.24 -0.34
N CYS A 27 0.11 -12.06 0.74
CA CYS A 27 1.56 -12.15 0.73
C CYS A 27 2.06 -13.05 1.86
N PRO A 28 3.29 -13.58 1.80
CA PRO A 28 3.89 -14.28 2.93
C PRO A 28 4.07 -13.35 4.15
N THR A 29 4.11 -13.93 5.34
CA THR A 29 4.55 -13.23 6.55
C THR A 29 5.95 -12.66 6.37
N ASN A 30 6.21 -11.49 6.96
CA ASN A 30 7.49 -10.78 6.92
C ASN A 30 7.82 -10.15 5.55
N ILE A 31 6.79 -9.77 4.78
CA ILE A 31 6.97 -9.03 3.53
C ILE A 31 7.15 -7.53 3.81
N LEU A 32 7.98 -6.85 3.02
CA LEU A 32 8.14 -5.41 3.12
C LEU A 32 7.03 -4.70 2.37
N VAL A 33 6.62 -3.54 2.90
CA VAL A 33 5.63 -2.68 2.24
C VAL A 33 6.09 -2.28 0.84
N LYS A 34 7.40 -2.06 0.61
CA LYS A 34 7.96 -1.79 -0.72
C LYS A 34 7.65 -2.91 -1.72
N ASP A 35 7.70 -4.17 -1.31
CA ASP A 35 7.50 -5.31 -2.21
C ASP A 35 6.02 -5.41 -2.60
N ILE A 36 5.12 -5.12 -1.65
CA ILE A 36 3.69 -4.99 -1.94
C ILE A 36 3.44 -3.82 -2.90
N LEU A 37 4.04 -2.66 -2.64
CA LEU A 37 3.91 -1.48 -3.49
C LEU A 37 4.43 -1.73 -4.91
N ASP A 38 5.57 -2.41 -5.05
CA ASP A 38 6.15 -2.77 -6.34
C ASP A 38 5.21 -3.70 -7.13
N GLN A 39 4.58 -4.65 -6.43
CA GLN A 39 3.56 -5.52 -7.00
C GLN A 39 2.33 -4.74 -7.48
N ILE A 40 1.87 -3.77 -6.68
CA ILE A 40 0.77 -2.87 -7.05
C ILE A 40 1.15 -2.03 -8.27
N VAL A 41 2.34 -1.46 -8.29
CA VAL A 41 2.87 -0.64 -9.39
C VAL A 41 3.03 -1.47 -10.66
N THR A 42 3.42 -2.74 -10.54
CA THR A 42 3.52 -3.66 -11.67
C THR A 42 2.14 -3.96 -12.27
N LEU A 43 1.11 -4.09 -11.43
CA LEU A 43 -0.28 -4.30 -11.88
C LEU A 43 -0.91 -3.00 -12.43
N HIS A 44 -0.59 -1.87 -11.80
CA HIS A 44 -1.15 -0.54 -12.07
C HIS A 44 -0.02 0.48 -12.24
N PRO A 45 0.69 0.46 -13.39
CA PRO A 45 1.80 1.39 -13.63
C PRO A 45 1.35 2.85 -13.69
N GLU A 46 0.06 3.10 -13.90
CA GLU A 46 -0.57 4.42 -13.76
C GLU A 46 -0.38 5.06 -12.37
N CYS A 47 -0.26 4.23 -11.33
CA CYS A 47 -0.07 4.67 -9.96
C CYS A 47 1.39 4.98 -9.63
N THR A 48 2.37 4.58 -10.45
CA THR A 48 3.81 4.67 -10.16
C THR A 48 4.20 6.05 -9.64
N GLN A 49 3.80 7.09 -10.40
CA GLN A 49 4.16 8.47 -10.10
C GLN A 49 3.50 8.98 -8.82
N ALA A 50 2.28 8.54 -8.54
CA ALA A 50 1.62 8.83 -7.27
C ALA A 50 2.34 8.08 -6.13
N MET A 51 2.69 6.81 -6.34
CA MET A 51 3.26 5.93 -5.33
C MET A 51 4.63 6.38 -4.82
N GLU A 52 5.45 6.99 -5.68
CA GLU A 52 6.73 7.61 -5.29
C GLU A 52 6.53 8.76 -4.29
N LYS A 53 5.44 9.52 -4.43
CA LYS A 53 5.13 10.67 -3.58
C LYS A 53 4.11 10.38 -2.47
N CYS A 54 3.43 9.23 -2.53
CA CYS A 54 2.44 8.81 -1.52
C CYS A 54 3.12 8.44 -0.20
N ALA A 55 2.47 8.84 0.89
CA ALA A 55 2.77 8.31 2.20
C ALA A 55 2.01 6.99 2.40
N CYS A 56 2.64 6.04 3.08
CA CYS A 56 2.00 4.80 3.48
C CYS A 56 1.66 4.90 4.96
N ALA A 57 0.48 4.46 5.36
CA ALA A 57 0.06 4.36 6.74
C ALA A 57 -0.59 3.00 6.97
N ILE A 58 -0.62 2.54 8.21
CA ILE A 58 -1.37 1.37 8.64
C ILE A 58 -2.26 1.81 9.79
N GLY A 59 -3.57 1.82 9.56
CA GLY A 59 -4.51 2.48 10.47
C GLY A 59 -4.15 3.95 10.64
N ASP A 60 -3.83 4.35 11.87
CA ASP A 60 -3.42 5.72 12.23
C ASP A 60 -1.90 5.97 12.19
N ASN A 61 -1.09 4.93 11.94
CA ASN A 61 0.37 5.06 11.99
C ASN A 61 0.96 5.19 10.58
N VAL A 62 1.58 6.34 10.29
CA VAL A 62 2.38 6.51 9.06
C VAL A 62 3.63 5.65 9.16
N ILE A 63 3.84 4.80 8.16
CA ILE A 63 4.94 3.85 8.09
C ILE A 63 5.79 4.07 6.83
N THR A 64 7.03 3.58 6.87
CA THR A 64 7.92 3.64 5.72
C THR A 64 7.75 2.41 4.83
N ARG A 65 8.16 2.51 3.57
CA ARG A 65 8.16 1.38 2.63
C ARG A 65 9.05 0.21 3.08
N GLN A 66 9.97 0.46 4.01
CA GLN A 66 10.85 -0.56 4.59
C GLN A 66 10.21 -1.26 5.81
N PHE A 67 8.97 -0.92 6.15
CA PHE A 67 8.26 -1.59 7.24
C PHE A 67 7.89 -3.01 6.84
N ALA A 68 8.17 -3.98 7.73
CA ALA A 68 7.87 -5.38 7.52
C ALA A 68 6.51 -5.74 8.11
N LEU A 69 5.64 -6.27 7.25
CA LEU A 69 4.31 -6.75 7.60
C LEU A 69 4.39 -8.23 7.95
N SER A 70 4.08 -8.56 9.21
CA SER A 70 4.03 -9.94 9.70
C SER A 70 2.61 -10.41 10.03
N GLU A 71 1.63 -9.50 9.98
CA GLU A 71 0.24 -9.75 10.39
C GLU A 71 -0.72 -9.14 9.38
N PRO A 72 -1.95 -9.68 9.23
CA PRO A 72 -2.97 -9.11 8.35
C PRO A 72 -3.34 -7.70 8.80
N CYS A 73 -3.20 -6.73 7.90
CA CYS A 73 -3.32 -5.30 8.20
C CYS A 73 -3.97 -4.55 7.03
N THR A 74 -4.45 -3.35 7.29
CA THR A 74 -4.92 -2.42 6.26
C THR A 74 -3.85 -1.37 6.00
N LEU A 75 -3.21 -1.45 4.82
CA LEU A 75 -2.28 -0.45 4.33
C LEU A 75 -3.04 0.67 3.64
N VAL A 76 -2.95 1.85 4.20
CA VAL A 76 -3.53 3.09 3.69
C VAL A 76 -2.48 3.84 2.87
N LEU A 77 -2.83 4.18 1.63
CA LEU A 77 -2.01 4.96 0.71
C LEU A 77 -2.59 6.37 0.63
N LEU A 78 -1.83 7.32 1.16
CA LEU A 78 -2.20 8.73 1.19
C LEU A 78 -1.45 9.44 0.08
N SER A 79 -2.18 9.87 -0.95
CA SER A 79 -1.63 10.77 -1.94
C SER A 79 -1.21 12.07 -1.25
N PRO A 80 -0.03 12.65 -1.59
CA PRO A 80 0.37 13.93 -1.04
C PRO A 80 -0.73 14.94 -1.32
N VAL A 81 -1.32 15.47 -0.25
CA VAL A 81 -2.24 16.58 -0.34
C VAL A 81 -1.44 17.77 -0.82
N ALA A 82 -1.71 18.24 -2.04
CA ALA A 82 -1.38 19.61 -2.39
C ALA A 82 -2.26 20.47 -1.47
N GLY A 83 -1.72 20.81 -0.29
CA GLY A 83 -2.37 21.72 0.65
C GLY A 83 -2.73 22.99 -0.10
N GLY A 84 -4.03 23.32 -0.09
CA GLY A 84 -4.55 24.58 -0.61
C GLY A 84 -4.22 25.76 0.30
#